data_AF-A0A949XAB5-F1
#
_entry.id   AF-A0A949XAB5-F1
#
_cell.length_a   1.000
_cell.length_b   1.000
_cell.length_c   1.000
_cell.angle_alpha   90.00
_cell.angle_beta   90.00
_cell.angle_gamma   90.00
#
_symmetry.space_group_name_H-M   'P 1'
#
loop_
_entity.id
_entity.type
_entity.pdbx_description
1 polymer ?
#
loop_
_entity_poly.entity_id
_entity_poly.type
_entity_poly.pdbx_seq_one_letter_code
_entity_poly.pdbx_strand_id
1 'polypeptide(L)' 'MGQRNHHAVADITLPVCDNHRIHCHKTCAGLAARGKALMGWFFGFKLHLVFNNLNQIVACKLTPARFMTLSRYRS' A
#
# COMPACT_ATOMS: atom_id res chain seq x y z
N MET A 1 25.88 5.94 -23.39
CA MET A 1 24.60 6.66 -23.29
C MET A 1 23.58 5.74 -22.64
N GLY A 2 23.51 5.74 -21.30
CA GLY A 2 22.51 4.97 -20.56
C GLY A 2 21.29 5.85 -20.31
N GLN A 3 20.17 5.57 -20.97
CA GLN A 3 18.91 6.23 -20.67
C GLN A 3 18.49 5.81 -19.26
N ARG A 4 18.42 6.76 -18.32
CA ARG A 4 17.84 6.53 -17.00
C ARG A 4 16.34 6.37 -17.22
N ASN A 5 15.81 5.17 -16.98
CA ASN A 5 14.37 4.92 -16.99
C ASN A 5 13.75 5.63 -15.79
N HIS A 6 13.26 6.85 -16.01
CA HIS A 6 12.70 7.72 -14.98
C HIS A 6 11.24 7.33 -14.69
N HIS A 7 11.06 6.27 -13.90
CA HIS A 7 9.76 5.89 -13.37
C HIS A 7 9.55 6.50 -11.98
N ALA A 8 8.45 7.22 -11.78
CA ALA A 8 8.07 7.72 -10.46
C ALA A 8 7.21 6.68 -9.73
N VAL A 9 7.46 6.45 -8.45
CA VAL A 9 6.69 5.51 -7.61
C VAL A 9 5.97 6.30 -6.53
N ALA A 10 4.68 6.02 -6.34
CA ALA A 10 3.85 6.63 -5.31
C ALA A 10 3.10 5.57 -4.50
N ASP A 11 2.98 5.79 -3.19
CA ASP A 11 2.27 4.93 -2.25
C ASP A 11 1.08 5.69 -1.65
N ILE A 12 -0.11 5.12 -1.76
CA ILE A 12 -1.34 5.70 -1.23
C ILE A 12 -1.95 4.76 -0.20
N THR A 13 -2.25 5.28 0.99
CA THR A 13 -2.97 4.55 2.03
C THR A 13 -4.47 4.60 1.78
N LEU A 14 -5.12 3.44 1.73
CA LEU A 14 -6.54 3.28 1.48
C LEU A 14 -7.23 2.72 2.74
N PRO A 15 -7.69 3.57 3.66
CA PRO A 15 -8.45 3.13 4.84
C PRO A 15 -9.82 2.62 4.42
N VAL A 16 -10.21 1.44 4.91
CA VAL A 16 -11.52 0.82 4.60
C VAL A 16 -12.51 0.95 5.75
N CYS A 17 -12.03 1.11 6.98
CA CYS A 17 -12.86 1.44 8.14
C CYS A 17 -12.02 2.11 9.24
N ASP A 18 -12.72 2.73 10.19
CA ASP A 18 -12.10 3.19 11.43
C ASP A 18 -11.53 2.03 12.24
N ASN A 19 -10.44 2.32 12.96
CA ASN A 19 -9.77 1.32 13.79
C ASN A 19 -10.69 0.75 14.89
N HIS A 20 -11.66 1.53 15.36
CA HIS A 20 -12.62 1.10 16.39
C HIS A 20 -13.62 0.05 15.87
N ARG A 21 -13.86 0.00 14.55
CA ARG A 21 -14.89 -0.86 13.93
C ARG A 21 -14.32 -2.09 13.20
N ILE A 22 -13.01 -2.33 13.31
CA ILE A 22 -12.33 -3.43 12.59
C ILE A 22 -12.99 -4.78 12.87
N HIS A 23 -13.36 -5.05 14.13
CA HIS A 23 -13.95 -6.33 14.53
C HIS A 23 -15.35 -6.58 13.95
N CYS A 24 -16.06 -5.51 13.57
CA CYS A 24 -17.39 -5.59 12.98
C CYS A 24 -17.36 -5.51 11.44
N HIS A 25 -16.22 -5.16 10.84
CA HIS A 25 -16.08 -4.98 9.40
C HIS A 25 -15.94 -6.33 8.69
N LYS A 26 -16.95 -6.72 7.91
CA LYS A 26 -17.02 -8.03 7.24
C LYS A 26 -16.56 -7.99 5.77
N THR A 27 -16.73 -6.87 5.08
CA THR A 27 -16.52 -6.76 3.62
C THR A 27 -15.08 -7.03 3.19
N CYS A 28 -14.10 -6.55 3.95
CA CYS A 28 -12.68 -6.78 3.70
C CYS A 28 -12.02 -7.65 4.79
N ALA A 29 -12.80 -8.43 5.53
CA ALA A 29 -12.28 -9.30 6.58
C ALA A 29 -11.29 -10.33 5.99
N GLY A 30 -10.11 -10.47 6.60
CA GLY A 30 -9.05 -11.36 6.12
C GLY A 30 -8.24 -10.85 4.91
N LEU A 31 -8.73 -9.83 4.19
CA LEU A 31 -8.02 -9.21 3.06
C LEU A 31 -7.32 -7.91 3.46
N ALA A 32 -8.00 -7.05 4.22
CA ALA A 32 -7.42 -5.82 4.76
C ALA A 32 -6.57 -6.12 6.00
N ALA A 33 -5.55 -5.29 6.23
CA ALA A 33 -4.68 -5.40 7.39
C ALA A 33 -4.56 -4.05 8.10
N ARG A 34 -4.11 -4.06 9.36
CA ARG A 34 -3.68 -2.83 10.03
C ARG A 34 -2.27 -2.44 9.57
N GLY A 35 -2.12 -1.16 9.26
CA GLY A 35 -0.85 -0.54 8.89
C GLY A 35 -0.58 0.75 9.63
N LYS A 36 0.69 1.15 9.66
CA LYS A 36 1.13 2.45 10.15
C LYS A 36 1.52 3.34 8.95
N ALA A 37 1.01 4.55 8.95
CA ALA A 37 1.33 5.63 8.03
C ALA A 37 1.81 6.85 8.80
N LEU A 38 2.21 7.92 8.08
CA LEU A 38 2.58 9.20 8.68
C LEU A 38 1.47 9.74 9.59
N MET A 39 0.21 9.60 9.16
CA MET A 39 -0.98 10.03 9.90
C MET A 39 -1.44 9.06 10.99
N GLY A 40 -0.67 8.01 11.29
CA GLY A 40 -0.96 7.04 12.35
C GLY A 40 -1.42 5.67 11.86
N TRP A 41 -2.16 4.96 12.70
CA TRP A 41 -2.66 3.61 12.39
C TRP A 41 -3.92 3.66 11.54
N PHE A 42 -4.01 2.78 10.55
CA PHE A 42 -5.22 2.60 9.74
C PHE A 42 -5.46 1.13 9.44
N PHE A 43 -6.71 0.77 9.15
CA PHE A 43 -7.09 -0.55 8.66
C PHE A 43 -7.50 -0.45 7.19
N GLY A 44 -6.83 -1.21 6.33
CA GLY A 44 -7.10 -1.18 4.90
C GLY A 44 -5.96 -1.68 4.04
N PHE A 45 -5.74 -0.99 2.92
CA PHE A 45 -4.79 -1.38 1.88
C PHE A 45 -3.75 -0.28 1.61
N LYS A 46 -2.65 -0.66 0.97
CA LYS A 46 -1.68 0.25 0.35
C LYS A 46 -1.71 0.02 -1.16
N LEU A 47 -1.90 1.11 -1.91
CA LEU A 47 -1.85 1.13 -3.35
C LEU A 47 -0.49 1.68 -3.79
N HIS A 48 0.25 0.85 -4.52
CA HIS A 48 1.53 1.17 -5.12
C HIS A 48 1.27 1.55 -6.58
N LEU A 49 1.66 2.75 -6.99
CA LEU A 49 1.51 3.24 -8.36
C LEU A 49 2.89 3.53 -8.95
N VAL A 50 3.08 3.15 -10.21
CA VAL A 50 4.27 3.50 -10.99
C VAL A 50 3.83 4.34 -12.18
N PHE A 51 4.45 5.50 -12.34
CA PHE A 51 4.20 6.43 -13.44
C PHE A 51 5.38 6.49 -14.39
N ASN A 52 5.10 6.64 -15.69
CA ASN A 52 6.13 7.01 -16.66
C ASN A 52 6.35 8.53 -16.68
N ASN A 53 7.34 8.96 -17.46
CA ASN A 53 7.66 10.37 -17.70
C ASN A 53 6.52 11.21 -18.30
N LEU A 54 5.51 10.56 -18.89
CA LEU A 54 4.33 11.21 -19.45
C LEU A 54 3.16 11.23 -18.45
N ASN A 55 3.43 10.95 -17.17
CA ASN A 55 2.45 10.88 -16.07
C ASN A 55 1.35 9.82 -16.28
N GLN A 56 1.60 8.80 -17.10
CA GLN A 56 0.69 7.67 -17.29
C GLN A 56 1.01 6.57 -16.28
N ILE A 57 -0.03 5.92 -15.76
CA ILE A 57 0.12 4.77 -14.86
C ILE A 57 0.59 3.57 -15.70
N VAL A 58 1.78 3.06 -15.40
CA VAL A 58 2.36 1.89 -16.07
C VAL A 58 2.18 0.60 -15.28
N ALA A 59 2.05 0.70 -13.96
CA ALA A 59 1.76 -0.44 -13.11
C ALA A 59 1.05 0.02 -11.83
N CYS A 60 0.17 -0.84 -11.32
CA CYS A 60 -0.44 -0.66 -10.01
C CYS A 60 -0.42 -1.99 -9.24
N LYS A 61 -0.25 -1.90 -7.92
CA LYS A 61 -0.33 -3.06 -7.03
C LYS A 61 -1.09 -2.69 -5.78
N LEU A 62 -2.14 -3.45 -5.48
CA LEU A 62 -2.86 -3.34 -4.21
C LEU A 62 -2.30 -4.38 -3.23
N THR A 63 -1.94 -3.94 -2.04
CA THR A 63 -1.47 -4.80 -0.97
C THR A 63 -2.24 -4.52 0.31
N PRO A 64 -2.45 -5.50 1.20
CA PRO A 64 -2.92 -5.21 2.55
C PRO A 64 -1.96 -4.21 3.20
N ALA A 65 -2.45 -3.37 4.13
CA ALA A 65 -1.65 -2.35 4.80
C ALA A 65 -0.57 -2.91 5.76
N ARG A 66 -0.06 -4.11 5.51
CA ARG A 66 1.00 -4.75 6.29
C ARG A 66 2.22 -3.83 6.39
N PHE A 67 2.62 -3.55 7.62
CA PHE A 67 3.96 -3.07 7.89
C PHE A 67 4.94 -4.19 7.51
N MET A 68 5.85 -3.96 6.56
CA MET A 68 6.94 -4.92 6.33
C MET A 68 7.79 -4.96 7.60
N THR A 69 7.50 -5.88 8.51
CA THR A 69 8.50 -6.35 9.46
C THR A 69 9.59 -7.01 8.62
N LEU A 70 10.85 -6.61 8.82
CA LEU A 70 12.05 -7.15 8.17
C LEU A 70 12.28 -8.66 8.41
N SER A 71 11.27 -9.46 8.78
CA SER A 71 11.42 -10.90 9.04
C SER A 71 11.32 -11.79 7.79
N ARG A 72 11.13 -11.22 6.58
CA ARG A 72 11.10 -11.98 5.32
C ARG A 72 12.35 -11.86 4.44
N TYR A 73 13.43 -11.24 4.94
CA TYR A 73 14.76 -11.35 4.35
C TYR A 73 15.63 -12.25 5.24
N ARG A 74 15.22 -13.51 5.40
CA ARG A 74 16.06 -14.54 6.02
C ARG A 74 16.01 -15.77 5.12
N SER A 75 17.14 -15.94 4.42
CA SER A 75 17.63 -17.11 3.67
C SER A 75 16.90 -17.49 2.38
#